data_AF-A0A626QDJ5-F1
#
_entry.id   AF-A0A626QDJ5-F1
#
_cell.length_a   1.000
_cell.length_b   1.000
_cell.length_c   1.000
_cell.angle_alpha   90.00
_cell.angle_beta   90.00
_cell.angle_gamma   90.00
#
_symmetry.space_group_name_H-M   'P 1'
#
loop_
_entity.id
_entity.type
_entity.pdbx_description
1 polymer ?
#
loop_
_entity_poly.entity_id
_entity_poly.type
_entity_poly.pdbx_seq_one_letter_code
_entity_poly.pdbx_strand_id
1 'polypeptide(L)'
;ARPPLAGRCASLAELMQRCPDDRFVIAGSPVYISAAEQDILAGVPALHDAAAQLIIVTSQGYRGPLQPFLKRSRADMMAALKSNMTCLNIACAGALIDAMMQADARQAATI
;
A
#
# COMPACT_ATOMS: atom_id res chain seq x y z
N ALA A 1 -15.77 6.30 12.04
CA ALA A 1 -14.82 7.17 11.32
C ALA A 1 -15.49 7.68 10.05
N ARG A 2 -15.51 8.99 9.82
CA ARG A 2 -15.93 9.58 8.54
C ARG A 2 -14.78 9.31 7.55
N PRO A 3 -15.01 8.86 6.31
CA PRO A 3 -13.92 8.69 5.37
C PRO A 3 -13.15 10.02 5.26
N PRO A 4 -11.80 10.00 5.20
CA PRO A 4 -10.98 11.21 5.21
C PRO A 4 -11.31 12.18 4.06
N LEU A 5 -12.08 11.72 3.06
CA LEU A 5 -12.50 12.51 1.91
C LEU A 5 -14.02 12.42 1.71
N ALA A 6 -14.68 13.58 1.64
CA ALA A 6 -16.01 13.68 1.05
C ALA A 6 -15.90 13.38 -0.45
N GLY A 7 -16.17 12.13 -0.84
CA GLY A 7 -16.37 11.70 -2.22
C GLY A 7 -15.35 12.20 -3.25
N ARG A 8 -14.37 11.33 -3.58
CA ARG A 8 -13.51 11.36 -4.78
C ARG A 8 -12.33 12.36 -4.75
N CYS A 9 -11.25 12.07 -4.02
CA CYS A 9 -9.94 12.38 -4.61
C CYS A 9 -9.77 11.44 -5.80
N ALA A 10 -9.63 12.01 -7.00
CA ALA A 10 -9.38 11.23 -8.21
C ALA A 10 -7.89 10.86 -8.37
N SER A 11 -7.03 11.41 -7.50
CA SER A 11 -5.57 11.28 -7.57
C SER A 11 -5.01 10.81 -6.22
N LEU A 12 -4.11 9.83 -6.29
CA LEU A 12 -3.28 9.38 -5.19
C LEU A 12 -2.26 10.45 -4.80
N ALA A 13 -1.74 11.23 -5.76
CA ALA A 13 -0.86 12.34 -5.46
C ALA A 13 -1.53 13.40 -4.58
N GLU A 14 -2.76 13.80 -4.93
CA GLU A 14 -3.53 14.75 -4.12
C GLU A 14 -3.79 14.20 -2.71
N LEU A 15 -4.13 12.92 -2.61
CA LEU A 15 -4.36 12.27 -1.32
C LEU A 15 -3.09 12.27 -0.45
N MET A 16 -1.92 11.92 -1.02
CA MET A 16 -0.63 11.93 -0.31
C MET A 16 -0.25 13.35 0.13
N GLN A 17 -0.52 14.37 -0.69
CA GLN A 17 -0.27 15.78 -0.34
C GLN A 17 -1.15 16.28 0.81
N ARG A 18 -2.41 15.83 0.86
CA ARG A 18 -3.36 16.23 1.90
C ARG A 18 -3.13 15.50 3.22
N CYS A 19 -2.59 14.30 3.15
CA CYS A 19 -2.35 13.40 4.27
C CYS A 19 -0.88 12.95 4.28
N PRO A 20 0.09 13.88 4.42
CA PRO A 20 1.52 13.57 4.30
C PRO A 20 2.06 12.73 5.46
N ASP A 21 1.33 12.68 6.59
CA ASP A 21 1.68 11.90 7.78
C ASP A 21 1.10 10.47 7.76
N ASP A 22 0.21 10.17 6.80
CA ASP A 22 -0.43 8.86 6.71
C ASP A 22 0.50 7.81 6.08
N ARG A 23 0.18 6.53 6.35
CA ARG A 23 0.82 5.39 5.68
C ARG A 23 -0.12 4.85 4.61
N PHE A 24 0.40 4.67 3.40
CA PHE A 24 -0.31 4.24 2.20
C PHE A 24 0.04 2.80 1.85
N VAL A 25 -0.99 1.94 1.80
CA VAL A 25 -0.88 0.57 1.29
C VAL A 25 -1.73 0.45 0.03
N ILE A 26 -1.08 0.24 -1.12
CA ILE A 26 -1.75 0.14 -2.43
C ILE A 26 -1.66 -1.30 -2.90
N ALA A 27 -2.79 -1.97 -3.15
CA ALA A 27 -2.83 -3.35 -3.61
C ALA A 27 -3.42 -3.44 -5.02
N GLY A 28 -2.71 -4.07 -5.96
CA GLY A 28 -3.18 -4.19 -7.34
C GLY A 28 -2.37 -5.18 -8.17
N SER A 29 -2.96 -5.69 -9.25
CA SER A 29 -2.20 -6.44 -10.25
C SER A 29 -1.19 -5.51 -10.95
N PRO A 30 -0.13 -6.05 -11.56
CA PRO A 30 0.87 -5.25 -12.27
C PRO A 30 0.27 -4.26 -13.27
N VAL A 31 -0.80 -4.66 -13.96
CA VAL A 31 -1.50 -3.81 -14.94
C VAL A 31 -2.09 -2.56 -14.28
N TYR A 32 -2.75 -2.71 -13.11
CA TYR A 32 -3.33 -1.56 -12.40
C TYR A 32 -2.28 -0.69 -11.72
N ILE A 33 -1.21 -1.30 -11.19
CA ILE A 33 -0.08 -0.53 -10.64
C ILE A 33 0.60 0.29 -11.74
N SER A 34 0.83 -0.29 -12.91
CA SER A 34 1.35 0.44 -14.08
C SER A 34 0.42 1.56 -14.53
N ALA A 35 -0.90 1.35 -14.52
CA ALA A 35 -1.86 2.39 -14.91
C ALA A 35 -1.87 3.58 -13.93
N ALA A 36 -1.66 3.34 -12.64
CA ALA A 36 -1.58 4.39 -11.62
C ALA A 36 -0.16 4.94 -11.39
N GLU A 37 0.85 4.42 -12.10
CA GLU A 37 2.27 4.63 -11.79
C GLU A 37 2.66 6.10 -11.70
N GLN A 38 2.29 6.88 -12.72
CA GLN A 38 2.62 8.30 -12.80
C GLN A 38 1.99 9.11 -11.64
N ASP A 39 0.75 8.79 -11.29
CA ASP A 39 0.03 9.47 -10.21
C ASP A 39 0.62 9.11 -8.84
N ILE A 40 1.02 7.86 -8.62
CA ILE A 40 1.72 7.45 -7.40
C ILE A 40 3.07 8.18 -7.30
N LEU A 41 3.87 8.19 -8.37
CA LEU A 41 5.18 8.85 -8.38
C LEU A 41 5.07 10.36 -8.12
N ALA A 42 4.03 11.02 -8.64
CA ALA A 42 3.79 12.43 -8.38
C ALA A 42 3.44 12.71 -6.89
N GLY A 43 2.89 11.73 -6.19
CA GLY A 43 2.57 11.83 -4.76
C GLY A 43 3.73 11.55 -3.81
N VAL A 44 4.67 10.68 -4.21
CA VAL A 44 5.81 10.25 -3.37
C VAL A 44 6.58 11.41 -2.71
N PRO A 45 6.92 12.52 -3.40
CA PRO A 45 7.65 13.63 -2.80
C PRO A 45 6.91 14.36 -1.67
N ALA A 46 5.59 14.16 -1.53
CA ALA A 46 4.81 14.78 -0.47
C ALA A 46 4.91 14.05 0.88
N LEU A 47 5.41 12.80 0.88
CA LEU A 47 5.58 12.00 2.09
C LEU A 47 6.90 12.37 2.79
N HIS A 48 6.88 12.44 4.12
CA HIS A 48 8.05 12.77 4.93
C HIS A 48 9.14 11.68 4.86
N ASP A 49 8.72 10.42 4.95
CA ASP A 49 9.55 9.23 4.77
C ASP A 49 8.81 8.25 3.85
N ALA A 50 8.93 8.46 2.54
CA ALA A 50 8.27 7.62 1.55
C ALA A 50 8.61 6.13 1.69
N ALA A 51 9.82 5.78 2.15
CA ALA A 51 10.23 4.39 2.31
C ALA A 51 9.49 3.68 3.45
N ALA A 52 9.17 4.40 4.53
CA ALA A 52 8.36 3.87 5.63
C ALA A 52 6.85 4.03 5.39
N GLN A 53 6.44 5.02 4.60
CA GLN A 53 5.04 5.40 4.44
C GLN A 53 4.35 4.78 3.22
N LEU A 54 5.08 4.34 2.19
CA LEU A 54 4.46 3.76 1.00
C LEU A 54 4.84 2.29 0.82
N ILE A 55 3.81 1.43 0.79
CA ILE A 55 3.95 0.01 0.44
C ILE A 55 2.98 -0.33 -0.68
N ILE A 56 3.51 -0.94 -1.75
CA ILE A 56 2.73 -1.34 -2.92
C ILE A 56 2.76 -2.86 -3.04
N VAL A 57 1.60 -3.48 -2.84
CA VAL A 57 1.43 -4.92 -2.94
C VAL A 57 1.00 -5.30 -4.34
N THR A 58 1.85 -6.08 -5.02
CA THR A 58 1.56 -6.56 -6.37
C THR A 58 2.12 -7.95 -6.62
N SER A 59 1.59 -8.63 -7.64
CA SER A 59 2.11 -9.94 -8.04
C SER A 59 3.38 -9.81 -8.86
N GLN A 60 3.97 -10.94 -9.22
CA GLN A 60 5.12 -10.98 -10.12
C GLN A 60 4.81 -10.28 -11.46
N GLY A 61 5.82 -9.65 -12.05
CA GLY A 61 5.74 -9.09 -13.41
C GLY A 61 5.88 -7.57 -13.51
N TYR A 62 5.57 -6.80 -12.45
CA TYR A 62 5.82 -5.36 -12.47
C TYR A 62 7.33 -5.06 -12.40
N ARG A 63 7.82 -4.19 -13.29
CA ARG A 63 9.24 -3.81 -13.45
C ARG A 63 9.46 -2.29 -13.61
N GLY A 64 8.54 -1.47 -13.09
CA GLY A 64 8.63 -0.02 -13.22
C GLY A 64 9.43 0.69 -12.10
N PRO A 65 9.43 2.03 -12.09
CA PRO A 65 10.11 2.87 -11.09
C PRO A 65 9.61 2.70 -9.65
N LEU A 66 8.41 2.15 -9.41
CA LEU A 66 7.89 1.92 -8.06
C LEU A 66 8.51 0.73 -7.33
N GLN A 67 9.49 0.06 -7.95
CA GLN A 67 10.22 -1.09 -7.39
C GLN A 67 10.70 -0.92 -5.94
N PRO A 68 11.23 0.25 -5.52
CA PRO A 68 11.65 0.44 -4.13
C PRO A 68 10.54 0.25 -3.09
N PHE A 69 9.27 0.44 -3.48
CA PHE A 69 8.11 0.39 -2.58
C PHE A 69 7.36 -0.94 -2.63
N LEU A 70 7.82 -1.92 -3.43
CA LEU A 70 7.04 -3.12 -3.69
C LEU A 70 7.16 -4.16 -2.58
N LYS A 71 6.01 -4.70 -2.18
CA LYS A 71 5.90 -6.01 -1.56
C LYS A 71 5.29 -6.99 -2.55
N ARG A 72 6.09 -7.96 -3.00
CA ARG A 72 5.63 -8.96 -3.96
C ARG A 72 4.82 -10.06 -3.28
N SER A 73 3.59 -10.25 -3.74
CA SER A 73 2.80 -11.42 -3.40
C SER A 73 3.32 -12.65 -4.15
N ARG A 74 3.19 -13.83 -3.53
CA ARG A 74 3.67 -15.10 -4.09
C ARG A 74 2.63 -16.20 -3.84
N ALA A 75 2.51 -17.13 -4.79
CA ALA A 75 1.49 -18.17 -4.76
C ALA A 75 1.53 -19.04 -3.48
N ASP A 76 2.72 -19.26 -2.92
CA ASP A 76 2.91 -20.00 -1.66
C ASP A 76 2.28 -19.30 -0.43
N MET A 77 1.96 -18.01 -0.51
CA MET A 77 1.28 -17.27 0.55
C MET A 77 -0.23 -17.56 0.63
N MET A 78 -0.84 -18.12 -0.43
CA MET A 78 -2.29 -18.32 -0.52
C MET A 78 -2.85 -19.16 0.64
N ALA A 79 -2.15 -20.24 1.01
CA ALA A 79 -2.59 -21.12 2.09
C ALA A 79 -2.57 -20.41 3.46
N ALA A 80 -1.48 -19.68 3.75
CA ALA A 80 -1.34 -18.94 5.00
C ALA A 80 -2.35 -17.79 5.11
N LEU A 81 -2.63 -17.12 3.99
CA LEU A 81 -3.56 -15.99 3.93
C LEU A 81 -5.01 -16.40 3.66
N LYS A 82 -5.30 -17.71 3.56
CA LYS A 82 -6.62 -18.26 3.22
C LYS A 82 -7.26 -17.56 2.01
N SER A 83 -6.45 -17.30 0.98
CA SER A 83 -6.83 -16.54 -0.22
C SER A 83 -6.62 -17.35 -1.50
N ASN A 84 -7.24 -16.90 -2.59
CA ASN A 84 -6.96 -17.36 -3.95
C ASN A 84 -6.08 -16.35 -4.71
N MET A 85 -5.69 -16.69 -5.94
CA MET A 85 -4.80 -15.88 -6.79
C MET A 85 -5.39 -14.49 -7.10
N THR A 86 -6.70 -14.40 -7.31
CA THR A 86 -7.39 -13.14 -7.64
C THR A 86 -7.35 -12.15 -6.49
N CYS A 87 -7.53 -12.63 -5.26
CA CYS A 87 -7.58 -11.78 -4.06
C CYS A 87 -6.22 -11.67 -3.35
N LEU A 88 -5.18 -12.35 -3.82
CA LEU A 88 -3.93 -12.51 -3.09
C LEU A 88 -3.25 -11.17 -2.73
N ASN A 89 -3.23 -10.20 -3.65
CA ASN A 89 -2.65 -8.88 -3.38
C ASN A 89 -3.39 -8.15 -2.26
N ILE A 90 -4.73 -8.26 -2.24
CA ILE A 90 -5.58 -7.64 -1.21
C ILE A 90 -5.35 -8.33 0.13
N ALA A 91 -5.31 -9.67 0.15
CA ALA A 91 -5.04 -10.44 1.36
C ALA A 91 -3.65 -10.13 1.95
N CYS A 92 -2.63 -10.00 1.10
CA CYS A 92 -1.29 -9.56 1.52
C CYS A 92 -1.31 -8.16 2.13
N ALA A 93 -2.02 -7.21 1.51
CA ALA A 93 -2.15 -5.86 2.05
C ALA A 93 -2.86 -5.84 3.41
N GLY A 94 -3.94 -6.61 3.58
CA GLY A 94 -4.62 -6.76 4.86
C GLY A 94 -3.69 -7.27 5.96
N ALA A 95 -2.94 -8.34 5.70
CA ALA A 95 -1.97 -8.88 6.65
C ALA A 95 -0.85 -7.89 7.01
N LEU A 96 -0.43 -7.03 6.09
CA LEU A 96 0.53 -5.96 6.36
C LEU A 96 -0.05 -4.90 7.29
N ILE A 97 -1.28 -4.45 7.01
CA ILE A 97 -1.97 -3.46 7.84
C ILE A 97 -2.14 -4.00 9.26
N ASP A 98 -2.58 -5.25 9.42
CA ASP A 98 -2.71 -5.90 10.72
C ASP A 98 -1.37 -5.94 11.48
N ALA A 99 -0.27 -6.26 10.79
CA ALA A 99 1.06 -6.28 11.39
C ALA A 99 1.53 -4.88 11.84
N MET A 100 1.24 -3.85 11.03
CA MET A 100 1.55 -2.45 11.36
C MET A 100 0.77 -1.99 12.60
N MET A 101 -0.55 -2.27 12.65
CA MET A 101 -1.38 -1.92 13.81
C MET A 101 -0.92 -2.63 15.09
N GLN A 102 -0.50 -3.89 14.99
CA GLN A 102 0.06 -4.63 16.13
C GLN A 102 1.40 -4.03 16.60
N ALA A 103 2.26 -3.59 15.67
CA ALA A 103 3.53 -2.95 16.01
C ALA A 103 3.29 -1.61 16.74
N ASP A 104 2.38 -0.78 16.23
CA ASP A 104 2.03 0.50 16.86
C ASP A 104 1.45 0.28 18.27
N ALA A 105 0.56 -0.70 18.43
CA ALA A 105 -0.04 -1.02 19.73
C ALA A 105 1.01 -1.48 20.77
N ARG A 106 2.02 -2.26 20.34
CA ARG A 106 3.14 -2.66 21.22
C ARG A 106 4.02 -1.47 21.59
N GLN A 107 4.28 -0.58 20.63
CA GLN A 107 5.08 0.60 20.87
C GLN A 107 4.39 1.53 21.86
N ALA A 108 3.08 1.77 21.72
CA ALA A 108 2.28 2.54 22.67
C ALA A 108 2.21 1.93 24.08
N ALA A 109 2.29 0.59 24.19
CA ALA A 109 2.31 -0.10 25.49
C ALA A 109 3.68 -0.06 26.21
N THR A 110 4.73 0.41 25.53
CA THR A 110 6.09 0.48 26.07
C THR A 110 6.48 1.90 26.55
N ILE A 111 5.60 2.89 26.32
CA ILE A 111 5.80 4.31 26.66
C ILE A 111 5.05 4.67 27.94
#